data_AF-C7P9D1-F1
#
_entry.id   AF-C7P9D1-F1
#
_cell.length_a   1.000
_cell.length_b   1.000
_cell.length_c   1.000
_cell.angle_alpha   90.00
_cell.angle_beta   90.00
_cell.angle_gamma   90.00
#
_symmetry.space_group_name_H-M   'P 1'
#
loop_
_entity.id
_entity.type
_entity.pdbx_description
1 polymer ?
#
loop_
_entity_poly.entity_id
_entity_poly.type
_entity_poly.pdbx_seq_one_letter_code
_entity_poly.pdbx_strand_id
1 'polypeptide(L)'
;MRDLLKKEMANFLFYNFWVLIMDENVKKAEYYYKKGVEIGNKGDVEKALEYFNKAIKLNPFYIDAWFNKALALRILGRYEEARKCFFLEV
;
A
#
# COMPACT_ATOMS: atom_id res chain seq x y z
N MET A 1 22.32 -34.77 -9.90
CA MET A 1 21.07 -34.46 -10.65
C MET A 1 19.85 -34.32 -9.73
N ARG A 2 19.50 -35.29 -8.87
CA ARG A 2 18.34 -35.20 -7.95
C ARG A 2 18.36 -33.98 -7.00
N ASP A 3 19.52 -33.61 -6.49
CA ASP A 3 19.64 -32.47 -5.55
C ASP A 3 19.53 -31.10 -6.23
N LEU A 4 19.87 -31.03 -7.53
CA LEU A 4 19.71 -29.82 -8.33
C LEU A 4 18.21 -29.57 -8.63
N LEU A 5 17.50 -30.63 -9.02
CA LEU A 5 16.06 -30.59 -9.29
C LEU A 5 15.24 -30.17 -8.06
N LYS A 6 15.64 -30.64 -6.86
CA LYS A 6 15.01 -30.23 -5.59
C LYS A 6 15.23 -28.74 -5.29
N LYS A 7 16.41 -28.19 -5.57
CA LYS A 7 16.71 -26.76 -5.37
C LYS A 7 15.94 -25.88 -6.36
N GLU A 8 15.87 -26.26 -7.62
CA GLU A 8 15.10 -25.53 -8.64
C GLU A 8 13.60 -25.55 -8.35
N MET A 9 13.06 -26.71 -7.95
CA MET A 9 11.66 -26.83 -7.53
C MET A 9 11.37 -26.01 -6.26
N ALA A 10 12.28 -25.99 -5.29
CA ALA A 10 12.17 -25.13 -4.12
C ALA A 10 12.19 -23.63 -4.48
N ASN A 11 13.05 -23.20 -5.41
CA ASN A 11 13.08 -21.83 -5.91
C ASN A 11 11.79 -21.46 -6.65
N PHE A 12 11.24 -22.38 -7.46
CA PHE A 12 9.97 -22.16 -8.16
C PHE A 12 8.78 -22.05 -7.19
N LEU A 13 8.70 -22.93 -6.20
CA LEU A 13 7.66 -22.88 -5.17
C LEU A 13 7.79 -21.62 -4.31
N PHE A 14 9.01 -21.26 -3.92
CA PHE A 14 9.29 -20.01 -3.21
C PHE A 14 8.85 -18.81 -4.06
N TYR A 15 9.29 -18.72 -5.32
CA TYR A 15 8.92 -17.62 -6.20
C TYR A 15 7.39 -17.51 -6.37
N ASN A 16 6.70 -18.61 -6.65
CA ASN A 16 5.23 -18.59 -6.77
C ASN A 16 4.54 -18.21 -5.46
N PHE A 17 5.07 -18.66 -4.33
CA PHE A 17 4.54 -18.30 -3.02
C PHE A 17 4.73 -16.81 -2.72
N TRP A 18 5.92 -16.25 -3.02
CA TRP A 18 6.20 -14.81 -2.88
C TRP A 18 5.35 -13.96 -3.82
N VAL A 19 5.20 -14.36 -5.08
CA VAL A 19 4.35 -13.67 -6.05
C VAL A 19 2.90 -13.68 -5.57
N LEU A 20 2.39 -14.81 -5.07
CA LEU A 20 1.02 -14.90 -4.54
C LEU A 20 0.79 -13.98 -3.34
N ILE A 21 1.73 -13.94 -2.38
CA ILE A 21 1.65 -13.04 -1.21
C ILE A 21 1.68 -11.58 -1.64
N MET A 22 2.53 -11.20 -2.59
CA MET A 22 2.54 -9.84 -3.14
C MET A 22 1.20 -9.50 -3.78
N ASP A 23 0.62 -10.43 -4.54
CA ASP A 23 -0.66 -10.25 -5.20
C ASP A 23 -1.83 -10.10 -4.20
N GLU A 24 -1.80 -10.83 -3.08
CA GLU A 24 -2.76 -10.69 -1.99
C GLU A 24 -2.62 -9.35 -1.26
N ASN A 25 -1.39 -8.92 -0.98
CA ASN A 25 -1.12 -7.62 -0.34
C ASN A 25 -1.54 -6.46 -1.24
N VAL A 26 -1.32 -6.55 -2.54
CA VAL A 26 -1.78 -5.56 -3.52
C VAL A 26 -3.30 -5.44 -3.50
N LYS A 27 -4.03 -6.56 -3.53
CA LYS A 27 -5.50 -6.57 -3.44
C LYS A 27 -6.02 -5.98 -2.12
N LYS A 28 -5.38 -6.31 -0.99
CA LYS A 28 -5.73 -5.72 0.31
C LYS A 28 -5.42 -4.23 0.36
N ALA A 29 -4.30 -3.79 -0.21
CA ALA A 29 -3.94 -2.38 -0.30
C ALA A 29 -4.98 -1.60 -1.13
N GLU A 30 -5.39 -2.15 -2.27
CA GLU A 30 -6.47 -1.59 -3.12
C GLU A 30 -7.80 -1.48 -2.36
N TYR A 31 -8.16 -2.50 -1.58
CA TYR A 31 -9.35 -2.46 -0.75
C TYR A 31 -9.33 -1.32 0.27
N TYR A 32 -8.24 -1.19 1.04
CA TYR A 32 -8.12 -0.11 2.02
C TYR A 32 -8.11 1.27 1.36
N TYR A 33 -7.44 1.41 0.21
CA TYR A 33 -7.46 2.64 -0.58
C TYR A 33 -8.88 3.04 -0.98
N LYS A 34 -9.65 2.12 -1.58
CA LYS A 34 -11.05 2.38 -1.98
C LYS A 34 -11.91 2.78 -0.79
N LYS A 35 -11.73 2.13 0.37
CA LYS A 35 -12.41 2.50 1.61
C LYS A 35 -12.02 3.89 2.12
N GLY A 36 -10.75 4.27 2.01
CA GLY A 36 -10.28 5.61 2.36
C GLY A 36 -10.94 6.69 1.52
N VAL A 37 -11.01 6.49 0.19
CA VAL A 37 -11.69 7.41 -0.72
C VAL A 37 -13.18 7.52 -0.38
N GLU A 38 -13.86 6.39 -0.15
CA GLU A 38 -15.28 6.37 0.22
C GLU A 38 -15.57 7.20 1.50
N ILE A 39 -14.72 7.06 2.51
CA ILE A 39 -14.88 7.74 3.80
C ILE A 39 -14.50 9.22 3.70
N GLY A 40 -13.44 9.56 2.96
CA GLY A 40 -13.07 10.95 2.70
C GLY A 40 -14.18 11.71 1.96
N ASN A 41 -14.86 11.06 1.02
CA ASN A 41 -16.02 11.63 0.32
C ASN A 41 -17.23 11.85 1.25
N LYS A 42 -17.32 11.14 2.38
CA LYS A 42 -18.33 11.37 3.42
C LYS A 42 -17.94 12.49 4.39
N GLY A 43 -16.76 13.09 4.22
CA GLY A 43 -16.26 14.21 5.01
C GLY A 43 -15.38 13.83 6.20
N ASP A 44 -15.20 12.53 6.49
CA ASP A 44 -14.34 12.07 7.58
C ASP A 44 -12.91 11.86 7.08
N VAL A 45 -12.19 12.97 6.92
CA VAL A 45 -10.85 13.00 6.31
C VAL A 45 -9.79 12.34 7.21
N GLU A 46 -9.91 12.48 8.53
CA GLU A 46 -9.03 11.82 9.53
C GLU A 46 -9.09 10.31 9.40
N LYS A 47 -10.30 9.76 9.32
CA LYS A 47 -10.46 8.32 9.15
C LYS A 47 -9.97 7.87 7.79
N ALA A 48 -10.17 8.68 6.73
CA ALA A 48 -9.59 8.38 5.41
C ALA A 48 -8.06 8.25 5.47
N LEU A 49 -7.36 9.07 6.25
CA LEU A 49 -5.91 8.94 6.45
C LEU A 49 -5.51 7.58 7.04
N GLU A 50 -6.26 7.05 8.01
CA GLU A 50 -5.99 5.73 8.57
C GLU A 50 -6.05 4.63 7.50
N TYR A 51 -7.02 4.73 6.59
CA TYR A 51 -7.19 3.80 5.48
C TYR A 51 -6.05 3.91 4.46
N PHE A 52 -5.63 5.13 4.10
CA PHE A 52 -4.48 5.32 3.23
C PHE A 52 -3.18 4.80 3.86
N ASN A 53 -2.98 5.01 5.17
CA ASN A 53 -1.83 4.44 5.90
C ASN A 53 -1.82 2.91 5.86
N LYS A 54 -2.98 2.25 6.00
CA LYS A 54 -3.10 0.79 5.87
C LYS A 54 -2.76 0.32 4.46
N ALA A 55 -3.22 1.04 3.43
CA ALA A 55 -2.91 0.72 2.04
C ALA A 55 -1.39 0.83 1.76
N ILE A 56 -0.76 1.91 2.22
CA ILE A 56 0.68 2.14 2.09
C ILE A 56 1.50 1.07 2.84
N LYS A 57 1.07 0.67 4.04
CA LYS A 57 1.76 -0.37 4.81
C LYS A 57 1.78 -1.72 4.09
N LEU A 58 0.75 -2.02 3.31
CA LEU A 58 0.64 -3.26 2.54
C LEU A 58 1.34 -3.16 1.18
N ASN A 59 1.25 -2.00 0.55
CA ASN A 59 1.94 -1.69 -0.69
C ASN A 59 2.59 -0.30 -0.60
N PRO A 60 3.87 -0.21 -0.18
CA PRO A 60 4.57 1.06 -0.07
C PRO A 60 4.74 1.79 -1.41
N PHE A 61 4.63 1.07 -2.53
CA PHE A 61 4.73 1.61 -3.88
C PHE A 61 3.37 2.04 -4.46
N TYR A 62 2.31 2.05 -3.64
CA TYR A 62 0.99 2.46 -4.10
C TYR A 62 0.89 4.00 -4.18
N ILE A 63 1.26 4.54 -5.33
CA ILE A 63 1.36 5.98 -5.59
C ILE A 63 0.03 6.70 -5.30
N ASP A 64 -1.11 6.15 -5.71
CA ASP A 64 -2.41 6.77 -5.49
C ASP A 64 -2.77 6.90 -4.00
N ALA A 65 -2.36 5.93 -3.17
CA ALA A 65 -2.58 5.98 -1.73
C ALA A 65 -1.73 7.08 -1.08
N TRP A 66 -0.48 7.27 -1.51
CA TRP A 66 0.37 8.38 -1.08
C TRP A 66 -0.18 9.74 -1.50
N PHE A 67 -0.63 9.86 -2.75
CA PHE A 67 -1.21 11.09 -3.27
C PHE A 67 -2.47 11.50 -2.49
N ASN A 68 -3.40 10.56 -2.27
CA ASN A 68 -4.64 10.83 -1.54
C ASN A 68 -4.39 11.07 -0.04
N LYS A 69 -3.39 10.42 0.56
CA LYS A 69 -2.93 10.75 1.91
C LYS A 69 -2.42 12.20 1.98
N ALA A 70 -1.60 12.62 1.04
CA ALA A 70 -1.09 13.99 0.99
C ALA A 70 -2.22 15.01 0.82
N LEU A 71 -3.19 14.72 -0.04
CA LEU A 71 -4.38 15.56 -0.21
C LEU A 71 -5.22 15.66 1.08
N ALA A 72 -5.49 14.53 1.72
CA ALA A 72 -6.19 14.49 3.00
C ALA A 72 -5.46 15.30 4.08
N LEU A 73 -4.13 15.16 4.20
CA LEU A 73 -3.32 15.96 5.12
C LEU A 73 -3.39 17.46 4.82
N ARG A 74 -3.43 17.86 3.54
CA ARG A 74 -3.62 19.27 3.14
C ARG A 74 -4.99 19.81 3.55
N ILE A 75 -6.06 19.02 3.37
CA ILE A 75 -7.42 19.40 3.78
C ILE A 75 -7.47 19.67 5.29
N LEU A 76 -6.66 18.93 6.05
CA LEU A 76 -6.56 19.04 7.51
C LEU A 76 -5.57 20.10 8.00
N GLY A 77 -4.96 20.85 7.08
CA GLY A 77 -3.97 21.88 7.41
C GLY A 77 -2.61 21.32 7.87
N ARG A 78 -2.37 20.01 7.74
CA ARG A 78 -1.13 19.33 8.12
C ARG A 78 -0.12 19.36 6.96
N TYR A 79 0.27 20.56 6.55
CA TYR A 79 1.06 20.79 5.34
C TYR A 79 2.45 20.15 5.35
N GLU A 80 3.14 20.14 6.49
CA GLU A 80 4.48 19.51 6.59
C GLU A 80 4.43 18.00 6.39
N GLU A 81 3.40 17.34 6.92
CA GLU A 81 3.22 15.91 6.74
C GLU A 81 2.79 15.58 5.30
N ALA A 82 1.95 16.43 4.69
CA ALA A 82 1.61 16.30 3.29
C ALA A 82 2.86 16.42 2.39
N ARG A 83 3.75 17.36 2.71
CA ARG A 83 5.02 17.56 2.00
C ARG A 83 5.86 16.29 2.00
N LYS A 84 6.04 15.66 3.18
CA LYS A 84 6.77 14.39 3.32
C LYS A 84 6.20 13.26 2.46
N CYS A 85 4.88 13.21 2.30
CA CYS A 85 4.23 12.19 1.45
C CYS A 85 4.59 12.34 -0.04
N PHE A 86 4.88 13.55 -0.53
CA PHE A 86 5.28 13.78 -1.93
C PHE A 86 6.75 13.45 -2.20
N PHE A 87 7.62 13.66 -1.21
CA PHE A 87 9.04 13.43 -1.38
C PHE A 87 9.47 11.98 -1.15
N LEU A 88 8.53 11.09 -0.75
CA LEU A 88 8.83 9.69 -0.39
C LEU A 88 10.12 9.60 0.44
N GLU A 89 10.29 10.53 1.39
CA GLU A 89 11.36 10.44 2.37
C GLU A 89 10.99 9.28 3.31
N VAL A 90 11.43 8.08 2.94
CA VAL A 90 11.40 6.86 3.76
C VAL A 90 12.65 6.83 4.63
#